data_AF-A0A3G2UTH3-F1
#
_entry.id   AF-A0A3G2UTH3-F1
#
_cell.length_a   1.000
_cell.length_b   1.000
_cell.length_c   1.000
_cell.angle_alpha   90.00
_cell.angle_beta   90.00
_cell.angle_gamma   90.00
#
_symmetry.space_group_name_H-M   'P 1'
#
loop_
_entity.id
_entity.type
_entity.pdbx_description
1 polymer ?
#
loop_
_entity_poly.entity_id
_entity_poly.type
_entity_poly.pdbx_seq_one_letter_code
_entity_poly.pdbx_strand_id
1 'polypeptide(L)' 'MVASLCQATLCAEYGLPNELHDSHASYIHHWMKILRGDKTAILHAAAKAEQAVKWLRQFDPALAGELKEAA' A
#
# COMPACT_ATOMS: atom_id res chain seq x y z
N MET A 1 7.37 0.54 4.34
CA MET A 1 6.84 -0.74 3.84
C MET A 1 5.34 -0.64 3.65
N VAL A 2 4.53 -0.42 4.69
CA VAL A 2 3.06 -0.24 4.56
C VAL A 2 2.67 0.80 3.50
N ALA A 3 3.20 2.03 3.60
CA ALA A 3 2.89 3.09 2.65
C ALA A 3 3.31 2.76 1.21
N SER A 4 4.43 2.05 1.03
CA SER A 4 4.93 1.64 -0.28
C SER A 4 4.05 0.58 -0.92
N LEU A 5 3.53 -0.37 -0.14
CA LEU A 5 2.55 -1.35 -0.61
C LEU A 5 1.24 -0.66 -0.99
N CYS A 6 0.78 0.30 -0.18
CA CYS A 6 -0.42 1.10 -0.47
C CYS A 6 -0.26 1.89 -1.78
N GLN A 7 0.85 2.64 -1.92
CA GLN A 7 1.19 3.37 -3.15
C GLN A 7 1.25 2.43 -4.35
N ALA A 8 1.88 1.25 -4.21
CA ALA A 8 1.99 0.33 -5.33
C ALA A 8 0.62 -0.20 -5.80
N THR A 9 -0.27 -0.52 -4.87
CA THR A 9 -1.64 -0.95 -5.19
C THR A 9 -2.40 0.15 -5.93
N LEU A 10 -2.38 1.39 -5.41
CA LEU A 10 -3.09 2.50 -6.03
C LEU A 10 -2.49 2.86 -7.39
N CYS A 11 -1.17 2.86 -7.52
CA CYS A 11 -0.53 3.13 -8.81
C CYS A 11 -0.93 2.09 -9.87
N ALA A 12 -1.00 0.81 -9.49
CA ALA A 12 -1.47 -0.24 -10.40
C ALA A 12 -2.94 -0.06 -10.79
N GLU A 13 -3.79 0.34 -9.83
CA GLU A 13 -5.23 0.54 -10.03
C GLU A 13 -5.55 1.73 -10.95
N TYR A 14 -4.87 2.86 -10.76
CA TYR A 14 -5.10 4.08 -11.54
C TYR A 14 -4.17 4.21 -12.77
N GLY A 15 -3.38 3.18 -13.07
CA GLY A 15 -2.42 3.20 -14.18
C GLY A 15 -1.33 4.26 -14.04
N LEU A 16 -0.98 4.64 -12.81
CA LEU A 16 0.06 5.62 -12.52
C LEU A 16 1.45 4.97 -12.56
N PRO A 17 2.49 5.72 -12.93
CA PRO A 17 3.87 5.26 -12.81
C PRO A 17 4.16 4.84 -11.37
N ASN A 18 4.77 3.66 -11.22
CA ASN A 18 5.23 3.12 -9.95
C ASN A 18 6.76 3.19 -9.91
N GLU A 19 7.30 4.40 -9.99
CA GLU A 19 8.73 4.63 -10.01
C GLU A 19 9.26 4.75 -8.59
N LEU A 20 10.35 4.05 -8.33
CA LEU A 20 11.07 4.22 -7.08
C LEU A 20 12.00 5.44 -7.19
N HIS A 21 11.66 6.53 -6.52
CA HIS A 21 12.57 7.66 -6.30
C HIS A 21 13.80 7.26 -5.45
N ASP A 22 14.96 7.89 -5.68
CA ASP A 22 16.24 7.55 -5.01
C ASP A 22 16.18 7.67 -3.47
N SER A 23 15.31 8.53 -2.94
CA SER A 23 15.06 8.64 -1.49
C SER A 23 14.52 7.35 -0.88
N HIS A 24 14.01 6.43 -1.69
CA HIS A 24 13.47 5.15 -1.26
C HIS A 24 14.53 4.11 -0.91
N ALA A 25 15.78 4.24 -1.37
CA ALA A 25 16.84 3.30 -0.99
C ALA A 25 17.14 3.35 0.52
N SER A 26 16.95 4.52 1.15
CA SER A 26 17.28 4.79 2.55
C SER A 26 16.56 3.88 3.57
N TYR A 27 15.35 3.40 3.24
CA TYR A 27 14.55 2.58 4.14
C TYR A 27 14.54 1.08 3.81
N ILE A 28 15.13 0.67 2.67
CA ILE A 28 15.19 -0.75 2.29
C ILE A 28 16.02 -1.53 3.30
N HIS A 29 17.17 -0.98 3.72
CA HIS A 29 18.01 -1.61 4.74
C HIS A 29 17.24 -1.83 6.06
N HIS A 30 16.44 -0.84 6.47
CA HIS A 30 15.61 -0.92 7.66
C HIS A 30 14.54 -2.02 7.55
N TRP A 31 13.86 -2.14 6.41
CA TRP A 31 12.88 -3.21 6.18
C TRP A 31 13.54 -4.59 6.17
N MET A 32 14.72 -4.72 5.56
CA MET A 32 15.47 -5.98 5.57
C MET A 32 15.84 -6.42 6.99
N LYS A 33 16.12 -5.48 7.91
CA LYS A 33 16.34 -5.80 9.33
C LYS A 33 15.07 -6.34 9.99
N ILE A 34 13.93 -5.69 9.75
CA ILE A 34 12.64 -6.12 10.29
C ILE A 34 12.26 -7.50 9.76
N LEU A 35 12.35 -7.72 8.45
CA LEU A 35 11.95 -8.97 7.79
C LEU A 35 12.82 -10.17 8.21
N ARG A 36 14.10 -9.94 8.55
CA ARG A 36 14.95 -10.98 9.13
C ARG A 36 14.55 -11.34 10.56
N GLY A 37 14.11 -10.36 11.34
CA GLY A 37 13.67 -10.57 12.73
C GLY A 37 12.25 -11.15 12.84
N ASP A 38 11.38 -10.82 11.87
CA ASP A 38 9.99 -11.27 11.83
C ASP A 38 9.55 -11.54 10.39
N LYS A 39 9.38 -12.82 10.06
CA LYS A 39 8.93 -13.28 8.73
C LYS A 39 7.48 -12.91 8.44
N THR A 40 6.68 -12.63 9.47
CA THR A 40 5.26 -12.26 9.34
C THR A 40 5.07 -10.76 9.17
N ALA A 41 6.12 -9.94 9.38
CA ALA A 41 6.04 -8.49 9.27
C ALA A 41 5.52 -8.01 7.91
N ILE A 42 5.82 -8.74 6.83
CA ILE A 42 5.28 -8.44 5.49
C ILE A 42 3.77 -8.65 5.42
N LEU A 43 3.24 -9.69 6.06
CA LEU A 43 1.80 -9.99 6.07
C LEU A 43 1.04 -8.94 6.87
N HIS A 44 1.56 -8.56 8.03
CA HIS A 44 1.00 -7.47 8.83
C HIS A 44 1.03 -6.13 8.09
N ALA A 45 2.13 -5.86 7.38
CA ALA A 45 2.24 -4.64 6.59
C ALA A 45 1.27 -4.62 5.40
N ALA A 46 1.07 -5.75 4.74
CA ALA A 46 0.10 -5.91 3.65
C ALA A 46 -1.34 -5.70 4.14
N ALA A 47 -1.72 -6.33 5.26
CA ALA A 47 -3.05 -6.16 5.85
C ALA A 47 -3.35 -4.69 6.21
N LYS A 48 -2.37 -3.98 6.78
CA LYS A 48 -2.52 -2.54 7.07
C LYS A 48 -2.57 -1.69 5.80
N ALA A 49 -1.80 -2.06 4.76
CA ALA A 49 -1.84 -1.35 3.48
C ALA A 49 -3.19 -1.52 2.80
N GLU A 50 -3.78 -2.71 2.83
CA GLU A 50 -5.12 -2.99 2.30
C GLU A 50 -6.21 -2.19 3.03
N GLN A 51 -6.13 -2.10 4.36
CA GLN A 51 -7.02 -1.24 5.15
C GLN A 51 -6.91 0.24 4.74
N ALA A 52 -5.69 0.73 4.53
CA ALA A 52 -5.45 2.10 4.08
C ALA A 52 -5.99 2.36 2.67
N VAL A 53 -5.75 1.44 1.73
CA VAL A 53 -6.32 1.51 0.36
C VAL A 53 -7.84 1.54 0.42
N LYS A 54 -8.46 0.61 1.18
CA LYS A 54 -9.92 0.57 1.34
C LYS A 54 -10.47 1.88 1.89
N TRP A 55 -9.80 2.47 2.88
CA TRP A 55 -10.18 3.77 3.42
C TRP A 55 -10.07 4.89 2.39
N LEU A 56 -8.97 4.95 1.63
CA LEU A 56 -8.77 5.96 0.59
C LEU A 56 -9.82 5.88 -0.52
N ARG A 57 -10.19 4.66 -0.94
CA ARG A 57 -11.23 4.44 -1.96
C ARG A 57 -12.60 5.00 -1.57
N GLN A 58 -12.91 5.13 -0.28
CA GLN A 58 -14.17 5.74 0.18
C GLN A 58 -14.30 7.22 -0.23
N PHE A 59 -13.19 7.87 -0.56
CA PHE A 59 -13.15 9.26 -1.00
C PHE A 59 -13.01 9.41 -2.51
N ASP A 60 -12.86 8.31 -3.26
CA ASP A 60 -12.80 8.36 -4.71
C ASP A 60 -14.21 8.58 -5.29
N PRO A 61 -14.47 9.71 -5.95
CA PRO A 61 -15.76 9.98 -6.59
C PRO A 61 -16.14 8.95 -7.66
N ALA A 62 -15.15 8.31 -8.32
CA ALA A 62 -15.37 7.30 -9.33
C ALA A 62 -15.85 5.96 -8.73
N LEU A 63 -15.46 5.65 -7.48
CA LEU A 63 -15.84 4.42 -6.76
C LEU A 63 -17.00 4.62 -5.77
N ALA A 64 -17.48 5.86 -5.62
CA ALA A 64 -18.52 6.23 -4.66
C ALA A 64 -19.87 5.51 -4.88
N GLY A 65 -20.13 5.03 -6.11
CA GLY A 65 -21.31 4.22 -6.45
C GLY A 65 -21.17 2.75 -6.05
N GLU A 66 -20.04 2.11 -6.37
CA GLU A 66 -19.81 0.67 -6.16
C GLU A 66 -19.62 0.30 -4.69
N LEU A 67 -19.02 1.19 -3.88
CA LEU A 67 -18.78 0.92 -2.45
C LEU A 67 -20.06 0.97 -1.58
N LYS A 68 -21.13 1.62 -2.06
CA LYS A 68 -22.44 1.64 -1.37
C LYS A 68 -23.25 0.36 -1.60
N GLU A 69 -23.02 -0.36 -2.70
CA GLU A 69 -23.73 -1.62 -3.00
C GLU A 69 -23.06 -2.84 -2.36
N ALA A 70 -21.76 -2.76 -2.05
CA ALA A 70 -20.99 -3.84 -1.43
C ALA A 70 -20.99 -3.83 0.12
N ALA A 71 -21.73 -2.92 0.77
CA ALA A 71 -21.81 -2.73 2.23
C ALA A 71 -23.22 -3.03 2.76
#